data_AF-F9RG86-F1
#
_entry.id   AF-F9RG86-F1
#
_cell.length_a   1.000
_cell.length_b   1.000
_cell.length_c   1.000
_cell.angle_alpha   90.00
_cell.angle_beta   90.00
_cell.angle_gamma   90.00
#
_symmetry.space_group_name_H-M   'P 1'
#
loop_
_entity.id
_entity.type
_entity.pdbx_description
1 polymer ?
#
loop_
_entity_poly.entity_id
_entity_poly.type
_entity_poly.pdbx_seq_one_letter_code
_entity_poly.pdbx_strand_id
1 'polypeptide(L)'
;MKIEQEYLDLLLKPLADSAVPNLKEYLEELLSLGVQIEGSNGRIDRKFETHLRYLSTKRLISNMDGRSDLNAIGITIGGGGHIVIIGDKLIMKTEIQEQAMPQINIGTINSEQVQVGNHNSQITNINVQELVEKVAQSNDEKAKSILKSLLENSTVASVVGAGLSGLIELL
;
A
#
# COMPACT_ATOMS: atom_id res chain seq x y z
N MET A 1 9.19 -2.77 -19.03
CA MET A 1 10.16 -1.98 -18.24
C MET A 1 9.57 -1.84 -16.84
N LYS A 2 10.37 -1.95 -15.77
CA LYS A 2 9.87 -1.76 -14.41
C LYS A 2 9.85 -0.27 -14.06
N ILE A 3 9.01 0.11 -13.10
CA ILE A 3 9.01 1.46 -12.52
C ILE A 3 10.10 1.52 -11.44
N GLU A 4 10.96 2.54 -11.51
CA GLU A 4 12.09 2.77 -10.62
C GLU A 4 11.80 3.99 -9.74
N GLN A 5 11.78 3.80 -8.42
CA GLN A 5 11.38 4.86 -7.48
C GLN A 5 12.35 6.05 -7.51
N GLU A 6 13.66 5.79 -7.53
CA GLU A 6 14.70 6.83 -7.59
C GLU A 6 14.53 7.73 -8.83
N TYR A 7 14.09 7.15 -9.95
CA TYR A 7 13.84 7.91 -11.18
C TYR A 7 12.53 8.72 -11.09
N LEU A 8 11.50 8.24 -10.40
CA LEU A 8 10.31 9.05 -10.11
C LEU A 8 10.64 10.24 -9.23
N ASP A 9 11.46 10.05 -8.19
CA ASP A 9 11.87 11.12 -7.29
C ASP A 9 12.67 12.20 -8.05
N LEU A 10 13.51 11.77 -8.99
CA LEU A 10 14.24 12.66 -9.90
C LEU A 10 13.28 13.48 -10.79
N LEU A 11 12.25 12.86 -11.38
CA LEU A 11 11.25 13.55 -12.20
C LEU A 11 10.38 14.53 -11.39
N LEU A 12 10.17 14.26 -10.11
CA LEU A 12 9.36 15.11 -9.23
C LEU A 12 10.16 16.25 -8.58
N LYS A 13 11.50 16.22 -8.66
CA LYS A 13 12.38 17.20 -8.02
C LYS A 13 12.12 18.65 -8.44
N PRO A 14 11.90 18.98 -9.75
CA PRO A 14 11.54 20.34 -10.16
C PRO A 14 10.18 20.82 -9.65
N LEU A 15 9.35 19.90 -9.13
CA LEU A 15 8.01 20.15 -8.62
C LEU A 15 7.95 20.07 -7.08
N ALA A 16 9.12 20.05 -6.42
CA ALA A 16 9.21 20.07 -4.97
C ALA A 16 8.74 21.42 -4.40
N ASP A 17 8.50 21.46 -3.08
CA ASP A 17 8.16 22.70 -2.35
C ASP A 17 7.00 23.51 -2.97
N SER A 18 6.01 22.80 -3.50
CA SER A 18 4.83 23.38 -4.17
C SER A 18 5.17 24.25 -5.40
N ALA A 19 6.32 24.00 -6.05
CA ALA A 19 6.69 24.66 -7.29
C ALA A 19 5.70 24.34 -8.42
N VAL A 20 5.41 25.36 -9.22
CA VAL A 20 4.49 25.29 -10.37
C VAL A 20 5.18 25.88 -11.61
N PRO A 21 6.26 25.23 -12.11
CA PRO A 21 6.94 25.70 -13.31
C PRO A 21 6.06 25.53 -14.56
N ASN A 22 6.40 26.26 -15.62
CA ASN A 22 5.89 25.89 -16.94
C ASN A 22 6.65 24.66 -17.47
N LEU A 23 6.08 23.97 -18.46
CA LEU A 23 6.65 22.76 -19.02
C LEU A 23 8.05 22.97 -19.59
N LYS A 24 8.34 24.14 -20.17
CA LYS A 24 9.67 24.45 -20.68
C LYS A 24 10.70 24.45 -19.53
N GLU A 25 10.43 25.18 -18.46
CA GLU A 25 11.28 25.26 -17.27
C GLU A 25 11.46 23.88 -16.61
N TYR A 26 10.37 23.13 -16.46
CA TYR A 26 10.39 21.77 -15.94
C TYR A 26 11.35 20.86 -16.73
N LEU A 27 11.26 20.86 -18.05
CA LEU A 27 12.09 20.01 -18.89
C LEU A 27 13.55 20.47 -18.95
N GLU A 28 13.80 21.78 -18.93
CA GLU A 28 15.16 22.34 -18.83
C GLU A 28 15.83 21.91 -17.51
N GLU A 29 15.10 21.93 -16.40
CA GLU A 29 15.61 21.44 -15.12
C GLU A 29 15.88 19.93 -15.15
N LEU A 30 14.97 19.13 -15.72
CA LEU A 30 15.20 17.69 -15.88
C LEU A 30 16.45 17.38 -16.71
N LEU A 31 16.69 18.11 -17.80
CA LEU A 31 17.91 17.98 -18.59
C LEU A 31 19.16 18.30 -17.76
N SER A 32 19.10 19.34 -16.92
CA SER A 32 20.20 19.70 -16.01
C SER A 32 20.48 18.61 -14.96
N LEU A 33 19.46 17.84 -14.57
CA LEU A 33 19.58 16.68 -13.68
C LEU A 33 20.05 15.41 -14.39
N GLY A 34 20.35 15.48 -15.70
CA GLY A 34 20.81 14.35 -16.50
C GLY A 34 19.68 13.43 -16.99
N VAL A 35 18.42 13.89 -16.97
CA VAL A 35 17.30 13.13 -17.54
C VAL A 35 17.38 13.18 -19.05
N GLN A 36 17.48 12.02 -19.67
CA GLN A 36 17.34 11.89 -21.11
C GLN A 36 15.86 11.90 -21.50
N ILE A 37 15.41 12.96 -22.19
CA ILE A 37 14.02 13.11 -22.67
C ILE A 37 13.85 12.48 -24.05
N GLU A 38 14.84 12.66 -24.93
CA GLU A 38 14.87 12.09 -26.28
C GLU A 38 15.98 11.04 -26.42
N GLY A 39 15.65 9.92 -27.04
CA GLY A 39 16.59 8.90 -27.48
C GLY A 39 17.43 9.36 -28.68
N SER A 40 18.44 8.55 -29.02
CA SER A 40 19.39 8.82 -30.12
C SER A 40 18.78 8.90 -31.53
N ASN A 41 17.50 8.55 -31.67
CA ASN A 41 16.74 8.56 -32.92
C ASN A 41 15.73 9.71 -33.02
N GLY A 42 15.80 10.70 -32.12
CA GLY A 42 14.86 11.83 -32.09
C GLY A 42 13.44 11.45 -31.67
N ARG A 43 13.28 10.28 -31.01
CA ARG A 43 12.04 9.84 -30.38
C ARG A 43 12.18 9.99 -28.88
N ILE A 44 11.05 10.04 -28.16
CA ILE A 44 11.05 10.06 -26.71
C ILE A 44 11.83 8.87 -26.14
N ASP A 45 12.64 9.13 -25.13
CA ASP A 45 13.32 8.09 -24.39
C ASP A 45 12.30 7.18 -23.70
N ARG A 46 12.51 5.87 -23.79
CA ARG A 46 11.55 4.88 -23.28
C ARG A 46 11.48 4.90 -21.76
N LYS A 47 12.61 5.18 -21.08
CA LYS A 47 12.65 5.24 -19.62
C LYS A 47 11.87 6.46 -19.15
N PHE A 48 12.14 7.62 -19.74
CA PHE A 48 11.39 8.85 -19.49
C PHE A 48 9.89 8.67 -19.76
N GLU A 49 9.51 8.17 -20.94
CA GLU A 49 8.11 7.96 -21.31
C GLU A 49 7.37 7.08 -20.29
N THR A 50 7.97 5.94 -19.93
CA THR A 50 7.32 4.97 -19.04
C THR A 50 7.02 5.58 -17.67
N HIS A 51 7.96 6.33 -17.11
CA HIS A 51 7.81 6.95 -15.80
C HIS A 51 6.91 8.18 -15.85
N LEU A 52 6.99 9.01 -16.90
CA LEU A 52 6.11 10.14 -17.10
C LEU A 52 4.63 9.68 -17.22
N ARG A 53 4.38 8.61 -17.99
CA ARG A 53 3.05 7.98 -18.07
C ARG A 53 2.59 7.43 -16.72
N TYR A 54 3.51 6.87 -15.93
CA TYR A 54 3.18 6.41 -14.58
C TYR A 54 2.75 7.57 -13.69
N LEU A 55 3.51 8.68 -13.65
CA LEU A 55 3.17 9.88 -12.87
C LEU A 55 1.79 10.43 -13.27
N SER A 56 1.52 10.53 -14.57
CA SER A 56 0.22 10.93 -15.11
C SER A 56 -0.92 9.97 -14.70
N THR A 57 -0.72 8.67 -14.88
CA THR A 57 -1.73 7.63 -14.58
C THR A 57 -2.05 7.56 -13.08
N LYS A 58 -1.04 7.73 -12.23
CA LYS A 58 -1.19 7.77 -10.77
C LYS A 58 -1.62 9.13 -10.23
N ARG A 59 -1.86 10.11 -11.11
CA ARG A 59 -2.23 11.48 -10.76
C ARG A 59 -1.24 12.12 -9.78
N LEU A 60 0.04 11.81 -9.93
CA LEU A 60 1.14 12.39 -9.12
C LEU A 60 1.59 13.75 -9.64
N ILE A 61 1.22 14.07 -10.88
CA ILE A 61 1.41 15.37 -11.52
C ILE A 61 0.08 15.82 -12.14
N SER A 62 -0.15 17.12 -12.20
CA SER A 62 -1.30 17.71 -12.86
C SER A 62 -0.98 19.09 -13.42
N ASN A 63 -1.89 19.62 -14.23
CA ASN A 63 -1.95 21.04 -14.52
C ASN A 63 -2.69 21.79 -13.38
N MET A 64 -2.82 23.12 -13.52
CA MET A 64 -3.56 23.98 -12.58
C MET A 64 -5.05 23.65 -12.42
N ASP A 65 -5.65 23.01 -13.43
CA ASP A 65 -7.05 22.57 -13.40
C ASP A 65 -7.21 21.19 -12.72
N GLY A 66 -6.13 20.61 -12.19
CA GLY A 66 -6.12 19.29 -11.57
C GLY A 66 -6.20 18.12 -12.57
N ARG A 67 -5.99 18.38 -13.87
CA ARG A 67 -5.96 17.33 -14.89
C ARG A 67 -4.58 16.71 -15.00
N SER A 68 -4.53 15.38 -14.87
CA SER A 68 -3.27 14.62 -14.91
C SER A 68 -2.96 13.96 -16.25
N ASP A 69 -3.85 14.03 -17.24
CA ASP A 69 -3.58 13.45 -18.56
C ASP A 69 -2.46 14.22 -19.28
N LEU A 70 -1.53 13.50 -19.94
CA LEU A 70 -0.35 14.12 -20.55
C LEU A 70 -0.72 15.23 -21.53
N ASN A 71 -1.78 15.04 -22.32
CA ASN A 71 -2.26 16.04 -23.27
C ASN A 71 -2.73 17.33 -22.56
N ALA A 72 -3.47 17.23 -21.45
CA ALA A 72 -3.90 18.38 -20.65
C ALA A 72 -2.76 19.08 -19.91
N ILE A 73 -1.72 18.34 -19.53
CA ILE A 73 -0.49 18.89 -18.97
C ILE A 73 0.32 19.62 -20.06
N GLY A 74 0.11 19.30 -21.35
CA GLY A 74 0.78 19.93 -22.48
C GLY A 74 1.83 19.05 -23.17
N ILE A 75 1.82 17.74 -22.93
CA ILE A 75 2.72 16.75 -23.54
C ILE A 75 1.90 15.79 -24.39
N THR A 76 2.13 15.79 -25.71
CA THR A 76 1.51 14.84 -26.64
C THR A 76 2.56 13.90 -27.20
N ILE A 77 2.32 12.59 -27.15
CA ILE A 77 3.21 11.56 -27.70
C ILE A 77 2.50 10.90 -28.88
N GLY A 78 3.00 11.16 -30.09
CA GLY A 78 2.43 10.66 -31.34
C GLY A 78 2.76 9.19 -31.63
N GLY A 79 2.02 8.60 -32.58
CA GLY A 79 2.26 7.24 -33.07
C GLY A 79 3.65 7.16 -33.71
N GLY A 80 4.61 6.55 -33.01
CA GLY A 80 6.02 6.51 -33.40
C GLY A 80 6.98 7.12 -32.39
N GLY A 81 6.48 7.68 -31.27
CA GLY A 81 7.32 8.20 -30.18
C GLY A 81 7.78 9.64 -30.37
N HIS A 82 7.20 10.38 -31.31
CA HIS A 82 7.44 11.82 -31.44
C HIS A 82 6.74 12.58 -30.32
N ILE A 83 7.46 13.46 -29.64
CA ILE A 83 6.93 14.29 -28.56
C ILE A 83 6.61 15.70 -29.08
N VAL A 84 5.46 16.24 -28.68
CA VAL A 84 5.07 17.63 -28.89
C VAL A 84 4.79 18.23 -27.52
N ILE A 85 5.38 19.38 -27.24
CA ILE A 85 5.37 20.03 -25.93
C ILE A 85 4.81 21.44 -26.06
N ILE A 86 3.79 21.74 -25.29
CA ILE A 86 3.17 23.05 -25.17
C ILE A 86 3.81 23.75 -23.97
N GLY A 87 4.93 24.44 -24.21
CA GLY A 87 5.88 24.85 -23.17
C GLY A 87 5.33 25.83 -22.12
N ASP A 88 4.29 26.60 -22.41
CA ASP A 88 3.66 27.57 -21.52
C ASP A 88 2.67 26.94 -20.53
N LYS A 89 2.36 25.64 -20.66
CA LYS A 89 1.49 24.95 -19.71
C LYS A 89 2.19 24.76 -18.38
N LEU A 90 1.48 25.11 -17.31
CA LEU A 90 1.92 24.90 -15.95
C LEU A 90 1.72 23.45 -15.51
N ILE A 91 2.72 22.92 -14.81
CA ILE A 91 2.72 21.58 -14.23
C ILE A 91 3.02 21.69 -12.73
N MET A 92 2.36 20.87 -11.92
CA MET A 92 2.57 20.81 -10.47
C MET A 92 2.56 19.36 -9.99
N LYS A 93 3.23 19.13 -8.86
CA LYS A 93 3.08 17.89 -8.11
C LYS A 93 1.70 17.85 -7.48
N THR A 94 0.99 16.76 -7.69
CA THR A 94 -0.29 16.52 -7.01
C THR A 94 0.00 15.95 -5.64
N GLU A 95 -0.46 16.63 -4.59
CA GLU A 95 -0.66 15.97 -3.31
C GLU A 95 -1.83 15.01 -3.49
N ILE A 96 -1.55 13.71 -3.57
CA ILE A 96 -2.60 12.71 -3.39
C ILE A 96 -3.07 12.89 -1.95
N GLN A 97 -4.11 13.69 -1.75
CA GLN A 97 -4.93 13.55 -0.55
C GLN A 97 -5.38 12.10 -0.58
N GLU A 98 -4.87 11.29 0.34
CA GLU A 98 -5.45 9.99 0.62
C GLU A 98 -6.95 10.23 0.68
N GLN A 99 -7.69 9.56 -0.23
CA GLN A 99 -9.14 9.68 -0.26
C GLN A 99 -9.61 9.53 1.18
N ALA A 100 -10.20 10.60 1.74
CA ALA A 100 -10.79 10.56 3.06
C ALA A 100 -11.74 9.37 3.06
N MET A 101 -11.33 8.29 3.73
CA MET A 101 -12.12 7.07 3.77
C MET A 101 -13.47 7.46 4.37
N PRO A 102 -14.60 7.05 3.78
CA PRO A 102 -15.91 7.38 4.32
C PRO A 102 -15.96 6.96 5.79
N GLN A 103 -16.11 7.96 6.66
CA GLN A 103 -16.08 7.76 8.10
C GLN A 103 -17.42 7.16 8.53
N ILE A 104 -17.41 5.89 8.94
CA ILE A 104 -18.61 5.22 9.48
C ILE A 104 -18.71 5.56 10.97
N ASN A 105 -19.75 6.30 11.35
CA ASN A 105 -20.08 6.55 12.74
C ASN A 105 -20.87 5.37 13.30
N ILE A 106 -20.22 4.52 14.10
CA ILE A 106 -20.89 3.42 14.82
C ILE A 106 -21.25 3.92 16.22
N GLY A 107 -22.54 3.96 16.55
CA GLY A 107 -23.05 4.58 17.78
C GLY A 107 -22.52 3.95 19.07
N THR A 108 -22.79 2.66 19.31
CA THR A 108 -22.25 1.96 20.49
C THR A 108 -22.04 0.49 20.14
N ILE A 109 -20.88 -0.05 20.50
CA ILE A 109 -20.58 -1.48 20.37
C ILE A 109 -20.26 -2.00 21.77
N ASN A 110 -21.12 -2.87 22.30
CA ASN A 110 -20.91 -3.54 23.58
C ASN A 110 -20.41 -4.96 23.31
N SER A 111 -19.10 -5.16 23.25
CA SER A 111 -18.49 -6.48 23.11
C SER A 111 -17.03 -6.46 23.58
N GLU A 112 -16.57 -7.60 24.13
CA GLU A 112 -15.23 -7.76 24.69
C GLU A 112 -14.14 -7.90 23.62
N GLN A 113 -14.49 -8.13 22.35
CA GLN A 113 -13.55 -8.49 21.29
C GLN A 113 -13.83 -7.80 19.93
N VAL A 114 -14.00 -6.48 19.94
CA VAL A 114 -14.28 -5.72 18.70
C VAL A 114 -12.99 -5.25 18.05
N GLN A 115 -12.85 -5.50 16.75
CA GLN A 115 -11.77 -4.97 15.92
C GLN A 115 -12.34 -4.32 14.66
N VAL A 116 -11.90 -3.11 14.33
CA VAL A 116 -12.37 -2.35 13.16
C VAL A 116 -11.16 -1.76 12.44
N GLY A 117 -11.05 -2.00 11.13
CA GLY A 117 -9.94 -1.52 10.30
C GLY A 117 -9.16 -2.66 9.62
N ASN A 118 -8.04 -2.31 8.98
CA ASN A 118 -7.14 -3.27 8.31
C ASN A 118 -5.93 -3.60 9.21
N HIS A 119 -5.38 -4.81 9.08
CA HIS A 119 -4.27 -5.32 9.89
C HIS A 119 -4.56 -5.44 11.39
N ASN A 120 -5.80 -5.79 11.76
CA ASN A 120 -6.11 -6.05 13.15
C ASN A 120 -5.41 -7.35 13.62
N SER A 121 -4.79 -7.29 14.80
CA SER A 121 -4.24 -8.45 15.48
C SER A 121 -4.81 -8.44 16.90
N GLN A 122 -5.50 -9.52 17.28
CA GLN A 122 -5.94 -9.70 18.67
C GLN A 122 -4.97 -10.62 19.38
N ILE A 123 -4.35 -10.10 20.43
CA ILE A 123 -3.58 -10.91 21.36
C ILE A 123 -4.49 -11.16 22.56
N THR A 124 -5.02 -12.37 22.65
CA THR A 124 -5.81 -12.80 23.81
C THR A 124 -4.95 -13.73 24.65
N ASN A 125 -4.71 -13.35 25.90
CA ASN A 125 -4.01 -14.19 26.86
C ASN A 125 -5.05 -15.06 27.58
N ILE A 126 -5.09 -16.35 27.25
CA ILE A 126 -5.98 -17.33 27.87
C ILE A 126 -5.12 -18.34 28.62
N ASN A 127 -5.52 -18.70 29.84
CA ASN A 127 -4.89 -19.79 30.56
C ASN A 127 -5.26 -21.13 29.89
N VAL A 128 -4.30 -22.05 29.77
CA VAL A 128 -4.54 -23.40 29.25
C VAL A 128 -5.69 -24.10 29.99
N GLN A 129 -5.82 -23.90 31.31
CA GLN A 129 -6.95 -24.43 32.07
C GLN A 129 -8.30 -23.88 31.60
N GLU A 130 -8.39 -22.57 31.41
CA GLU A 130 -9.61 -21.90 30.98
C GLU A 130 -10.02 -22.36 29.56
N LEU A 131 -9.05 -22.54 28.67
CA LEU A 131 -9.29 -23.11 27.34
C LEU A 131 -9.87 -24.53 27.42
N VAL A 132 -9.29 -25.38 28.28
CA VAL A 132 -9.76 -26.77 28.48
C VAL A 132 -11.17 -26.79 29.05
N GLU A 133 -11.47 -25.98 30.08
CA GLU A 133 -12.80 -25.90 30.68
C GLU A 133 -13.87 -25.45 29.66
N LYS A 134 -13.55 -24.46 28.82
CA LYS A 134 -14.47 -23.99 27.76
C LYS A 134 -14.73 -25.06 26.70
N VAL A 135 -13.71 -25.83 26.31
CA VAL A 135 -13.86 -26.93 25.35
C VAL A 135 -14.61 -28.11 25.97
N ALA A 136 -14.35 -28.44 27.24
CA ALA A 136 -15.08 -29.46 27.99
C ALA A 136 -16.59 -29.16 28.09
N GLN A 137 -16.95 -27.89 28.30
CA GLN A 137 -18.33 -27.41 28.33
C GLN A 137 -19.00 -27.37 26.95
N SER A 138 -18.24 -27.54 25.86
CA SER A 138 -18.81 -27.58 24.52
C SER A 138 -19.41 -28.95 24.20
N ASN A 139 -20.44 -28.97 23.35
CA ASN A 139 -21.02 -30.21 22.83
C ASN A 139 -20.25 -30.76 21.60
N ASP A 140 -19.00 -30.35 21.39
CA ASP A 140 -18.18 -30.75 20.26
C ASP A 140 -17.15 -31.81 20.67
N GLU A 141 -17.52 -33.07 20.48
CA GLU A 141 -16.67 -34.24 20.79
C GLU A 141 -15.36 -34.25 19.97
N LYS A 142 -15.37 -33.66 18.77
CA LYS A 142 -14.17 -33.57 17.94
C LYS A 142 -13.19 -32.55 18.53
N ALA A 143 -13.69 -31.42 19.02
CA ALA A 143 -12.86 -30.42 19.69
C ALA A 143 -12.21 -30.99 20.96
N LYS A 144 -12.97 -31.73 21.78
CA LYS A 144 -12.43 -32.42 22.96
C LYS A 144 -11.34 -33.42 22.60
N SER A 145 -11.58 -34.26 21.60
CA SER A 145 -10.60 -35.24 21.13
C SER A 145 -9.31 -34.59 20.61
N ILE A 146 -9.41 -33.52 19.82
CA ILE A 146 -8.24 -32.79 19.30
C ILE A 146 -7.45 -32.16 20.45
N LEU A 147 -8.14 -31.52 21.39
CA LEU A 147 -7.48 -30.87 22.53
C LEU A 147 -6.80 -31.91 23.43
N LYS A 148 -7.43 -33.06 23.65
CA LYS A 148 -6.83 -34.19 24.37
C LYS A 148 -5.56 -34.68 23.68
N SER A 149 -5.57 -34.90 22.37
CA SER A 149 -4.37 -35.29 21.62
C SER A 149 -3.25 -34.23 21.65
N LEU A 150 -3.61 -32.94 21.67
CA LEU A 150 -2.65 -31.86 21.84
C LEU A 150 -2.00 -31.88 23.23
N LEU A 151 -2.79 -32.08 24.28
CA LEU A 151 -2.31 -32.19 25.66
C LEU A 151 -1.41 -33.42 25.85
N GLU A 152 -1.75 -34.55 25.23
CA GLU A 152 -0.95 -35.78 25.26
C GLU A 152 0.37 -35.68 24.47
N ASN A 153 0.57 -34.64 23.65
CA ASN A 153 1.82 -34.42 22.95
C ASN A 153 2.97 -34.21 23.95
N SER A 154 4.07 -34.95 23.80
CA SER A 154 5.20 -34.92 24.75
C SER A 154 5.81 -33.53 24.97
N THR A 155 5.82 -32.67 23.94
CA THR A 155 6.32 -31.29 24.05
C THR A 155 5.37 -30.43 24.88
N VAL A 156 4.07 -30.49 24.60
CA VAL A 156 3.05 -29.76 25.38
C VAL A 156 3.00 -30.29 26.81
N ALA A 157 3.02 -31.60 27.00
CA ALA A 157 3.05 -32.25 28.31
C ALA A 157 4.26 -31.80 29.15
N SER A 158 5.43 -31.61 28.53
CA SER A 158 6.63 -31.11 29.24
C SER A 158 6.51 -29.65 29.68
N VAL A 159 5.74 -28.83 28.96
CA VAL A 159 5.51 -27.42 29.30
C VAL A 159 4.45 -27.28 30.40
N VAL A 160 3.39 -28.08 30.34
CA VAL A 160 2.28 -28.05 31.29
C VAL A 160 2.60 -28.79 32.58
N GLY A 161 3.38 -29.88 32.50
CA GLY A 161 3.84 -30.66 33.65
C GLY A 161 2.73 -31.47 34.33
N ALA A 162 2.83 -31.62 35.65
CA ALA A 162 2.00 -32.52 36.44
C ALA A 162 0.49 -32.15 36.46
N GLY A 163 0.12 -30.93 36.07
CA GLY A 163 -1.28 -30.51 35.96
C GLY A 163 -2.03 -31.10 34.76
N LEU A 164 -1.31 -31.72 33.83
CA LEU A 164 -1.86 -32.26 32.59
C LEU A 164 -2.96 -33.32 32.81
N SER A 165 -2.75 -34.21 33.78
CA SER A 165 -3.69 -35.31 34.05
C SER A 165 -5.07 -34.78 34.46
N GLY A 166 -5.11 -33.72 35.27
CA GLY A 166 -6.36 -33.08 35.66
C GLY A 166 -7.07 -32.37 34.50
N LEU A 167 -6.32 -31.80 33.55
CA LEU A 167 -6.89 -31.18 32.35
C LEU A 167 -7.47 -32.22 31.39
N ILE A 168 -6.81 -33.37 31.24
CA ILE A 168 -7.29 -34.45 30.38
C ILE A 168 -8.56 -35.10 30.97
N GLU A 169 -8.71 -35.14 32.29
CA GLU A 169 -9.92 -35.67 32.94
C GLU A 169 -11.17 -34.81 32.70
N LEU A 170 -10.99 -33.51 32.40
CA LEU A 170 -12.08 -32.60 32.05
C LEU A 170 -12.59 -32.80 30.61
N LEU A 171 -11.84 -33.48 29.73
CA LEU A 171 -12.13 -33.64 28.29
C LEU A 171 -12.60 -35.05 27.92
#